data_AF-A0A820FD31-F1
#
_entry.id   AF-A0A820FD31-F1
#
_cell.length_a   1.000
_cell.length_b   1.000
_cell.length_c   1.000
_cell.angle_alpha   90.00
_cell.angle_beta   90.00
_cell.angle_gamma   90.00
#
_symmetry.space_group_name_H-M   'P 1'
#
loop_
_entity.id
_entity.type
_entity.pdbx_description
1 polymer ?
#
loop_
_entity_poly.entity_id
_entity_poly.type
_entity_poly.pdbx_seq_one_letter_code
_entity_poly.pdbx_strand_id
1 'polypeptide(L)'
;GDKGYIGAEYIVTPRKRPHGRELTQENKDFNRDINSARAAIENINRRLKSYAILRGVYKGPVDDFHKITKIIQVIAALCNLNLNKHPIRR
;
A
#
# COMPACT_ATOMS: atom_id res chain seq x y z
N GLY A 1 3.21 7.88 -8.56
CA GLY A 1 3.90 6.59 -8.48
C GLY A 1 5.39 6.85 -8.56
N ASP A 2 6.17 6.12 -7.76
CA ASP A 2 7.62 6.24 -7.79
C ASP A 2 8.16 5.83 -9.18
N LYS A 3 9.00 6.69 -9.76
CA LYS A 3 9.53 6.52 -11.13
C LYS A 3 10.55 5.38 -11.20
N GLY A 4 11.14 4.99 -10.07
CA GLY A 4 12.15 3.93 -9.99
C GLY A 4 11.66 2.54 -10.36
N TYR A 5 10.35 2.31 -10.37
CA TYR A 5 9.76 1.00 -10.69
C TYR A 5 9.25 0.88 -12.14
N ILE A 6 9.43 1.91 -12.96
CA ILE A 6 8.99 1.87 -14.35
C ILE A 6 9.94 0.94 -15.12
N GLY A 7 9.37 -0.09 -15.76
CA GLY A 7 10.15 -1.08 -16.51
C GLY A 7 10.80 -2.16 -15.63
N ALA A 8 10.51 -2.18 -14.32
CA ALA A 8 10.92 -3.27 -13.46
C ALA A 8 10.15 -4.56 -13.79
N GLU A 9 10.86 -5.68 -13.76
CA GLU A 9 10.26 -7.00 -13.92
C GLU A 9 9.24 -7.25 -12.79
N TYR A 10 8.10 -7.86 -13.11
CA TYR A 10 6.99 -8.16 -12.18
C TYR A 10 6.25 -6.96 -11.56
N ILE A 11 6.54 -5.71 -11.96
CA ILE A 11 5.83 -4.54 -11.45
C ILE A 11 4.94 -3.91 -12.51
N VAL A 12 3.64 -3.91 -12.24
CA VAL A 12 2.66 -3.24 -13.10
C VAL A 12 2.56 -1.76 -12.70
N THR A 13 2.87 -0.88 -13.66
CA THR A 13 2.75 0.57 -13.48
C THR A 13 1.69 1.15 -14.40
N PRO A 14 0.98 2.22 -13.98
CA PRO A 14 0.05 2.91 -14.86
C PRO A 14 0.75 3.43 -16.13
N ARG A 15 0.08 3.28 -17.28
CA ARG A 15 0.55 3.78 -18.57
C ARG A 15 0.60 5.30 -18.56
N LYS A 16 1.74 5.86 -18.95
CA LYS A 16 1.92 7.31 -19.06
C LYS A 16 1.27 7.86 -20.33
N ARG A 17 0.97 9.16 -20.30
CA ARG A 17 0.60 9.89 -21.51
C ARG A 17 1.77 9.89 -22.49
N PRO A 18 1.55 9.50 -23.76
CA PRO A 18 2.57 9.66 -24.79
C PRO A 18 2.84 11.14 -25.03
N HIS A 19 4.03 11.47 -25.51
CA HIS A 19 4.38 12.86 -25.81
C HIS A 19 3.47 13.41 -26.91
N GLY A 20 2.84 14.56 -26.66
CA GLY A 20 1.96 15.24 -27.62
C GLY A 20 0.65 14.51 -27.93
N ARG A 21 0.27 13.47 -27.16
CA ARG A 21 -0.97 12.70 -27.39
C ARG A 21 -1.70 12.40 -26.10
N GLU A 22 -3.02 12.27 -26.22
CA GLU A 22 -3.87 11.83 -25.11
C GLU A 22 -3.73 10.33 -24.86
N LEU A 23 -4.10 9.92 -23.65
CA LEU A 23 -4.23 8.52 -23.30
C LEU A 23 -5.42 7.91 -24.08
N THR A 24 -5.22 6.77 -24.72
CA THR A 24 -6.32 6.00 -25.32
C THR A 24 -7.32 5.58 -24.24
N GLN A 25 -8.57 5.32 -24.62
CA GLN A 25 -9.59 4.91 -23.66
C GLN A 25 -9.20 3.60 -22.94
N GLU A 26 -8.69 2.62 -23.68
CA GLU A 26 -8.16 1.36 -23.13
C GLU A 26 -7.07 1.59 -22.08
N ASN A 27 -6.17 2.55 -22.31
CA ASN A 27 -5.12 2.89 -21.35
C ASN A 27 -5.70 3.57 -20.10
N LYS A 28 -6.80 4.32 -20.24
CA LYS A 28 -7.47 4.99 -19.10
C LYS A 28 -8.16 3.95 -18.23
N ASP A 29 -8.80 2.98 -18.86
CA ASP A 29 -9.50 1.91 -18.15
C ASP A 29 -8.50 0.99 -17.44
N PHE A 30 -7.42 0.59 -18.11
CA PHE A 30 -6.30 -0.12 -17.47
C PHE A 30 -5.72 0.64 -16.27
N ASN A 31 -5.49 1.95 -16.42
CA ASN A 31 -5.01 2.78 -15.32
C ASN A 31 -6.02 2.89 -14.18
N ARG A 32 -7.33 2.93 -14.48
CA ARG A 32 -8.40 2.99 -13.48
C ARG A 32 -8.38 1.73 -12.62
N ASP A 33 -8.25 0.56 -13.22
CA ASP A 33 -8.22 -0.71 -12.51
C ASP A 33 -7.00 -0.82 -11.58
N ILE A 34 -5.82 -0.49 -12.10
CA ILE A 34 -4.58 -0.48 -11.28
C ILE A 34 -4.69 0.54 -10.15
N ASN A 35 -5.17 1.74 -10.45
CA ASN A 35 -5.27 2.79 -9.44
C ASN A 35 -6.31 2.45 -8.37
N SER A 36 -7.40 1.76 -8.71
CA SER A 36 -8.38 1.25 -7.74
C SER A 36 -7.74 0.24 -6.79
N ALA A 37 -7.01 -0.75 -7.32
CA ALA A 37 -6.27 -1.71 -6.50
C ALA A 37 -5.22 -1.02 -5.60
N ARG A 38 -4.46 -0.07 -6.15
CA ARG A 38 -3.48 0.72 -5.39
C ARG A 38 -4.14 1.53 -4.28
N ALA A 39 -5.27 2.19 -4.55
CA ALA A 39 -5.99 2.97 -3.56
C ALA A 39 -6.39 2.12 -2.36
N ALA A 40 -6.85 0.88 -2.60
CA ALA A 40 -7.15 -0.05 -1.51
C ALA A 40 -5.91 -0.38 -0.66
N ILE A 41 -4.78 -0.72 -1.29
CA ILE A 41 -3.52 -1.04 -0.59
C ILE A 41 -2.97 0.18 0.17
N GLU A 42 -2.96 1.36 -0.46
CA GLU A 42 -2.50 2.61 0.15
C GLU A 42 -3.38 3.01 1.36
N ASN A 43 -4.69 2.73 1.30
CA ASN A 43 -5.60 2.89 2.43
C ASN A 43 -5.25 1.98 3.61
N ILE A 44 -4.93 0.70 3.36
CA ILE A 44 -4.48 -0.25 4.39
C ILE A 44 -3.16 0.22 5.00
N ASN A 45 -2.19 0.54 4.15
CA ASN A 45 -0.87 1.04 4.58
C ASN A 45 -0.98 2.30 5.44
N ARG A 46 -1.89 3.22 5.09
CA ARG A 46 -2.16 4.41 5.89
C ARG A 46 -2.72 4.07 7.28
N ARG A 47 -3.65 3.12 7.38
CA ARG A 47 -4.17 2.65 8.69
C ARG A 47 -3.06 2.01 9.52
N LEU A 48 -2.21 1.19 8.92
CA LEU A 48 -1.05 0.57 9.59
C LEU A 48 -0.03 1.62 10.05
N LYS A 49 0.26 2.65 9.25
CA LYS A 49 1.22 3.71 9.59
C LYS A 49 0.75 4.67 10.69
N SER A 50 -0.52 4.59 11.12
CA SER A 50 -0.99 5.33 12.30
C SER A 50 -0.23 4.90 13.57
N TYR A 51 0.19 3.64 13.64
CA TYR A 51 0.98 3.09 14.74
C TYR A 51 2.46 3.45 14.61
N ALA A 52 3.03 4.05 15.65
CA ALA A 52 4.43 4.52 15.65
C ALA A 52 5.44 3.41 15.32
N ILE A 53 5.20 2.21 15.84
CA ILE A 53 6.03 1.02 15.63
C ILE A 53 6.08 0.56 14.17
N LEU A 54 5.07 0.88 13.35
CA LEU A 54 5.00 0.50 11.93
C LEU A 54 5.46 1.60 10.97
N ARG A 55 5.49 2.87 11.41
CA ARG A 55 6.00 3.99 10.57
C ARG A 55 7.48 4.29 10.80
N GLY A 56 8.01 3.95 11.97
CA GLY A 56 9.39 4.26 12.36
C GLY A 56 10.35 3.10 12.09
N VAL A 57 11.63 3.41 12.11
CA VAL A 57 12.69 2.40 12.15
C VAL A 57 12.81 1.89 13.58
N TYR A 58 12.77 0.57 13.75
CA TYR A 58 13.01 -0.04 15.05
C TYR A 58 14.48 0.15 15.47
N LYS A 59 14.72 0.61 16.71
CA LYS A 59 16.06 0.89 17.26
C LYS A 59 16.35 0.17 18.58
N GLY A 60 15.51 -0.77 19.00
CA GLY A 60 15.70 -1.49 20.26
C GLY A 60 16.59 -2.75 20.11
N PRO A 61 16.84 -3.47 21.22
CA PRO A 61 17.63 -4.69 21.22
C PRO A 61 16.99 -5.84 20.41
N VAL A 62 17.81 -6.64 19.73
CA VAL A 62 17.31 -7.79 18.95
C VAL A 62 16.62 -8.84 19.84
N ASP A 63 17.03 -8.95 21.11
CA ASP A 63 16.44 -9.88 22.08
C ASP A 63 14.95 -9.62 22.37
N ASP A 64 14.47 -8.39 22.11
CA ASP A 64 13.06 -8.01 22.24
C ASP A 64 12.20 -8.38 21.02
N PHE A 65 12.76 -9.05 20.01
CA PHE A 65 12.07 -9.34 18.76
C PHE A 65 10.75 -10.08 18.98
N HIS A 66 10.72 -11.08 19.87
CA HIS A 66 9.49 -11.83 20.19
C HIS A 66 8.38 -10.93 20.74
N LYS A 67 8.74 -9.97 21.59
CA LYS A 67 7.80 -9.00 22.16
C LYS A 67 7.23 -8.11 21.06
N ILE A 68 8.06 -7.67 20.12
CA ILE A 68 7.65 -6.85 18.98
C ILE A 68 6.74 -7.61 18.03
N THR A 69 7.06 -8.87 17.73
CA THR A 69 6.21 -9.73 16.91
C THR A 69 4.81 -9.83 17.51
N LYS A 70 4.69 -10.04 18.83
CA LYS A 70 3.39 -10.04 19.51
C LYS A 70 2.65 -8.70 19.39
N ILE A 71 3.36 -7.58 19.56
CA ILE A 71 2.76 -6.25 19.39
C ILE A 71 2.25 -6.06 17.95
N ILE A 72 3.02 -6.46 16.95
CA ILE A 72 2.62 -6.39 15.53
C ILE A 72 1.39 -7.27 15.26
N GLN A 73 1.33 -8.49 15.83
CA GLN A 73 0.16 -9.37 15.70
C GLN A 73 -1.10 -8.74 16.31
N VAL A 74 -0.99 -8.10 17.48
CA VAL A 74 -2.12 -7.37 18.10
C VAL A 74 -2.56 -6.20 17.22
N ILE A 75 -1.62 -5.42 16.67
CA ILE A 75 -1.94 -4.32 15.76
C ILE A 75 -2.64 -4.85 14.51
N ALA A 76 -2.16 -5.95 13.92
CA ALA A 76 -2.79 -6.58 12.77
C ALA A 76 -4.23 -7.03 13.09
N ALA A 77 -4.46 -7.64 14.25
CA ALA A 77 -5.80 -8.02 14.70
C ALA A 77 -6.73 -6.79 14.86
N LEU A 78 -6.24 -5.70 15.45
CA LEU A 78 -6.99 -4.45 15.58
C LEU A 78 -7.29 -3.82 14.22
N CYS A 79 -6.33 -3.82 13.28
CA CYS A 79 -6.55 -3.36 11.92
C CYS A 79 -7.62 -4.18 11.19
N ASN A 80 -7.58 -5.51 11.33
CA ASN A 80 -8.60 -6.39 10.75
C ASN A 80 -9.98 -6.14 11.35
N LEU A 81 -10.06 -5.99 12.67
CA LEU A 81 -11.31 -5.63 13.35
C LEU A 81 -11.87 -4.29 12.84
N ASN A 82 -11.00 -3.30 12.64
CA ASN A 82 -11.39 -1.99 12.10
C ASN A 82 -11.80 -2.07 10.62
N LEU A 83 -11.13 -2.89 9.81
CA LEU A 83 -11.51 -3.16 8.42
C LEU A 83 -12.90 -3.81 8.33
N ASN A 84 -13.22 -4.72 9.23
CA ASN A 84 -14.57 -5.33 9.29
C ASN A 84 -15.65 -4.30 9.66
N LYS A 85 -15.35 -3.37 10.56
CA LYS A 85 -16.28 -2.29 10.96
C LYS A 85 -16.40 -1.19 9.90
N HIS A 86 -15.29 -0.86 9.25
CA HIS A 86 -15.17 0.20 8.25
C HIS A 86 -14.44 -0.33 7.01
N PRO A 87 -15.18 -1.03 6.11
CA PRO A 87 -14.61 -1.59 4.90
C PRO A 87 -13.95 -0.52 4.03
N ILE A 88 -12.97 -0.94 3.23
CA ILE A 88 -12.38 -0.08 2.21
C ILE A 88 -13.45 0.13 1.14
N ARG A 89 -13.83 1.39 0.91
CA ARG A 89 -14.71 1.77 -0.20
C ARG A 89 -14.03 1.32 -1.50
N ARG A 90 -14.71 0.46 -2.27
CA ARG A 90 -14.32 0.07 -3.63
C ARG A 90 -14.51 1.26 -4.56
#